data_AF-A0AAW0IF92-F1
#
_entry.id   AF-A0AAW0IF92-F1
#
_cell.length_a   1.000
_cell.length_b   1.000
_cell.length_c   1.000
_cell.angle_alpha   90.00
_cell.angle_beta   90.00
_cell.angle_gamma   90.00
#
_symmetry.space_group_name_H-M   'P 1'
#
loop_
_entity.id
_entity.type
_entity.pdbx_description
1 polymer ?
#
loop_
_entity_poly.entity_id
_entity_poly.type
_entity_poly.pdbx_seq_one_letter_code
_entity_poly.pdbx_strand_id
1 'polypeptide(L)'
;MEVCAAFDIKEETYKSLMQKGQQMLARCPKSAETNIDQDINNLKEKWESVKNKLNEKKTKLEEALHLAMDFHNSLQDFINWLTQAEQTLNVASRPSLILDTILFQIDEHKVFANEVNSHREQIIELDKTGTHLKYFSQKQDVVLIKNLLISVQSRWEKVVQRLVERGRSLDEARKRAKQFHEAWSKLMEWLEESEKSLDSELEIANDPDKIKTQLAQHKEFQKSLGGKHSVYDTTNRTGRSLKEKTTLADDNLKLDNMLSELRDKWDTICGKSVERQNKLEEALLFSGQFTDALQALIDWLYRVEPQLAEDQPVHGDIDLVMNLIDNHKVFQKELGKRTSSVQALKRSARELIEGSRDDSSWVKVQMQELSTRWETVCALSISKQTRLEAALHQAEEFHSVVHTLLEWLAEAEQTLRFHGALPDDEDALRTLIDQHKEFMKKLEEKRAELRKATSKGDALLALCHPDSITTIKHWITIIQARFEEVSAPSLVSASGGCESGQENGEFQQSRAVRPGQEHAL
;
A
#
# COMPACT_ATOMS: atom_id res chain seq x y z
N MET A 1 85.65 3.95 52.29
CA MET A 1 86.88 4.08 51.48
C MET A 1 88.03 4.70 52.27
N GLU A 2 87.85 5.85 52.91
CA GLU A 2 88.93 6.49 53.71
C GLU A 2 89.50 5.61 54.83
N VAL A 3 88.66 4.85 55.53
CA VAL A 3 89.10 3.92 56.59
C VAL A 3 89.89 2.74 56.02
N CYS A 4 89.57 2.28 54.80
CA CYS A 4 90.34 1.24 54.12
C CYS A 4 91.73 1.77 53.74
N ALA A 5 91.79 2.94 53.11
CA ALA A 5 93.06 3.59 52.77
C ALA A 5 93.92 3.87 54.02
N ALA A 6 93.30 4.31 55.12
CA ALA A 6 94.00 4.51 56.40
C ALA A 6 94.52 3.20 57.01
N PHE A 7 93.80 2.10 56.86
CA PHE A 7 94.24 0.78 57.31
C PHE A 7 95.42 0.26 56.48
N ASP A 8 95.36 0.40 55.15
CA ASP A 8 96.43 0.00 54.23
C ASP A 8 97.74 0.74 54.55
N ILE A 9 97.69 2.04 54.86
CA ILE A 9 98.86 2.82 55.31
C ILE A 9 99.46 2.26 56.61
N LYS A 10 98.63 1.75 57.52
CA LYS A 10 99.09 1.17 58.80
C LYS A 10 99.62 -0.25 58.65
N GLU A 11 99.39 -0.91 57.52
CA GLU A 11 99.86 -2.28 57.27
C GLU A 11 101.40 -2.36 57.24
N GLU A 12 102.08 -1.38 56.64
CA GLU A 12 103.55 -1.33 56.66
C GLU A 12 104.09 -1.13 58.08
N THR A 13 103.42 -0.30 58.88
CA THR A 13 103.79 -0.06 60.29
C THR A 13 103.60 -1.33 61.12
N TYR A 14 102.50 -2.05 60.92
CA TYR A 14 102.24 -3.35 61.55
C TYR A 14 103.30 -4.39 61.16
N LYS A 15 103.61 -4.54 59.86
CA LYS A 15 104.65 -5.44 59.37
C LYS A 15 106.02 -5.14 60.01
N SER A 16 106.39 -3.87 60.12
CA SER A 16 107.63 -3.44 60.78
C SER A 16 107.66 -3.77 62.28
N LEU A 17 106.55 -3.52 63.00
CA LEU A 17 106.43 -3.84 64.43
C LEU A 17 106.49 -5.35 64.69
N MET A 18 105.85 -6.16 63.84
CA MET A 18 105.90 -7.62 63.92
C MET A 18 107.32 -8.14 63.70
N GLN A 19 108.04 -7.62 62.69
CA GLN A 19 109.42 -7.99 62.41
C GLN A 19 110.36 -7.62 63.56
N LYS A 20 110.24 -6.41 64.12
CA LYS A 20 111.02 -5.96 65.29
C LYS A 20 110.69 -6.78 66.53
N GLY A 21 109.42 -7.10 66.77
CA GLY A 21 108.99 -7.98 67.85
C GLY A 21 109.60 -9.37 67.74
N GLN A 22 109.56 -9.99 66.56
CA GLN A 22 110.18 -11.31 66.32
C GLN A 22 111.70 -11.29 66.52
N GLN A 23 112.38 -10.21 66.12
CA GLN A 23 113.81 -10.01 66.37
C GLN A 23 114.14 -9.86 67.87
N MET A 24 113.27 -9.20 68.64
CA MET A 24 113.40 -9.09 70.10
C MET A 24 113.15 -10.44 70.79
N LEU A 25 112.16 -11.20 70.33
CA LEU A 25 111.87 -12.55 70.81
C LEU A 25 113.09 -13.49 70.64
N ALA A 26 113.75 -13.42 69.49
CA ALA A 26 114.94 -14.22 69.19
C ALA A 26 116.21 -13.85 70.01
N ARG A 27 116.19 -12.74 70.75
CA ARG A 27 117.36 -12.19 71.48
C ARG A 27 117.17 -12.07 73.00
N CYS A 28 115.99 -12.44 73.53
CA CYS A 28 115.66 -12.26 74.95
C CYS A 28 115.90 -13.54 75.80
N PRO A 29 116.24 -13.40 77.09
CA PRO A 29 116.35 -14.53 78.03
C PRO A 29 114.95 -15.10 78.40
N LYS A 30 114.89 -16.42 78.70
CA LYS A 30 113.65 -17.23 78.92
C LYS A 30 112.58 -16.62 79.85
N SER A 31 112.93 -15.68 80.72
CA SER A 31 112.01 -15.02 81.67
C SER A 31 111.18 -13.88 81.06
N ALA A 32 111.58 -13.30 79.92
CA ALA A 32 110.88 -12.20 79.22
C ALA A 32 110.27 -12.62 77.87
N GLU A 33 110.63 -13.80 77.38
CA GLU A 33 110.17 -14.40 76.12
C GLU A 33 108.65 -14.54 76.09
N THR A 34 108.03 -14.97 77.21
CA THR A 34 106.57 -15.13 77.32
C THR A 34 105.81 -13.81 77.18
N ASN A 35 106.35 -12.70 77.69
CA ASN A 35 105.67 -11.40 77.63
C ASN A 35 105.73 -10.80 76.22
N ILE A 36 106.90 -10.89 75.56
CA ILE A 36 107.07 -10.38 74.19
C ILE A 36 106.27 -11.24 73.19
N ASP A 37 106.23 -12.57 73.39
CA ASP A 37 105.41 -13.46 72.57
C ASP A 37 103.92 -13.13 72.73
N GLN A 38 103.47 -12.91 73.98
CA GLN A 38 102.10 -12.50 74.26
C GLN A 38 101.75 -11.16 73.59
N ASP A 39 102.64 -10.17 73.61
CA ASP A 39 102.39 -8.85 72.98
C ASP A 39 102.34 -8.93 71.44
N ILE A 40 103.20 -9.75 70.83
CA ILE A 40 103.17 -10.02 69.38
C ILE A 40 101.88 -10.74 68.99
N ASN A 41 101.48 -11.75 69.76
CA ASN A 41 100.23 -12.48 69.53
C ASN A 41 99.01 -11.57 69.74
N ASN A 42 98.99 -10.74 70.78
CA ASN A 42 97.95 -9.74 71.02
C ASN A 42 97.84 -8.73 69.87
N LEU A 43 98.98 -8.24 69.36
CA LEU A 43 99.01 -7.31 68.23
C LEU A 43 98.48 -7.97 66.95
N LYS A 44 98.88 -9.22 66.69
CA LYS A 44 98.41 -10.03 65.56
C LYS A 44 96.90 -10.27 65.62
N GLU A 45 96.37 -10.68 66.77
CA GLU A 45 94.94 -10.88 66.98
C GLU A 45 94.13 -9.60 66.80
N LYS A 46 94.60 -8.47 67.36
CA LYS A 46 93.94 -7.18 67.18
C LYS A 46 93.97 -6.72 65.72
N TRP A 47 95.09 -6.92 65.02
CA TRP A 47 95.22 -6.58 63.60
C TRP A 47 94.24 -7.39 62.74
N GLU A 48 94.19 -8.71 62.93
CA GLU A 48 93.22 -9.58 62.22
C GLU A 48 91.76 -9.24 62.58
N SER A 49 91.47 -8.90 63.84
CA SER A 49 90.13 -8.45 64.24
C SER A 49 89.70 -7.17 63.50
N VAL A 50 90.59 -6.17 63.41
CA VAL A 50 90.31 -4.93 62.66
C VAL A 50 90.20 -5.20 61.17
N LYS A 51 91.08 -6.04 60.60
CA LYS A 51 91.04 -6.44 59.20
C LYS A 51 89.73 -7.12 58.83
N ASN A 52 89.26 -8.06 59.65
CA ASN A 52 88.00 -8.76 59.45
C ASN A 52 86.81 -7.80 59.54
N LYS A 53 86.75 -6.95 60.58
CA LYS A 53 85.69 -5.93 60.71
C LYS A 53 85.70 -4.92 59.55
N LEU A 54 86.88 -4.55 59.07
CA LEU A 54 87.04 -3.65 57.93
C LEU A 54 86.52 -4.30 56.65
N ASN A 55 86.91 -5.55 56.38
CA ASN A 55 86.46 -6.29 55.21
C ASN A 55 84.95 -6.54 55.23
N GLU A 56 84.40 -6.98 56.37
CA GLU A 56 82.94 -7.11 56.55
C GLU A 56 82.21 -5.80 56.29
N LYS A 57 82.74 -4.68 56.80
CA LYS A 57 82.15 -3.36 56.59
C LYS A 57 82.29 -2.90 55.13
N LYS A 58 83.40 -3.23 54.47
CA LYS A 58 83.62 -2.94 53.04
C LYS A 58 82.61 -3.70 52.18
N THR A 59 82.48 -5.01 52.34
CA THR A 59 81.53 -5.84 51.58
C THR A 59 80.10 -5.35 51.76
N LYS A 60 79.68 -5.06 53.00
CA LYS A 60 78.34 -4.51 53.27
C LYS A 60 78.09 -3.16 52.61
N LEU A 61 79.11 -2.29 52.52
CA LEU A 61 78.99 -0.99 51.86
C LEU A 61 78.94 -1.14 50.34
N GLU A 62 79.69 -2.09 49.76
CA GLU A 62 79.65 -2.40 48.33
C GLU A 62 78.29 -2.99 47.93
N GLU A 63 77.75 -3.92 48.71
CA GLU A 63 76.38 -4.46 48.55
C GLU A 63 75.33 -3.36 48.66
N ALA A 64 75.43 -2.49 49.67
CA ALA A 64 74.51 -1.36 49.85
C ALA A 64 74.58 -0.36 48.69
N LEU A 65 75.78 -0.11 48.14
CA LEU A 65 75.95 0.76 46.98
C LEU A 65 75.30 0.16 45.73
N HIS A 66 75.52 -1.12 45.46
CA HIS A 66 74.89 -1.83 44.34
C HIS A 66 73.37 -1.78 44.45
N LEU A 67 72.83 -2.10 45.63
CA LEU A 67 71.39 -2.05 45.90
C LEU A 67 70.82 -0.63 45.76
N ALA A 68 71.56 0.39 46.19
CA ALA A 68 71.15 1.79 46.03
C ALA A 68 71.12 2.21 44.56
N MET A 69 72.11 1.78 43.76
CA MET A 69 72.16 2.03 42.33
C MET A 69 71.00 1.34 41.60
N ASP A 70 70.76 0.06 41.89
CA ASP A 70 69.65 -0.70 41.29
C ASP A 70 68.30 -0.08 41.65
N PHE A 71 68.11 0.28 42.93
CA PHE A 71 66.91 0.97 43.38
C PHE A 71 66.72 2.30 42.67
N HIS A 72 67.77 3.11 42.57
CA HIS A 72 67.71 4.42 41.93
C HIS A 72 67.36 4.32 40.43
N ASN A 73 68.02 3.42 39.70
CA ASN A 73 67.78 3.23 38.28
C ASN A 73 66.35 2.72 38.03
N SER A 74 65.93 1.68 38.74
CA SER A 74 64.56 1.12 38.64
C SER A 74 63.50 2.16 39.01
N LEU A 75 63.74 2.95 40.06
CA LEU A 75 62.86 4.04 40.48
C LEU A 75 62.72 5.09 39.38
N GLN A 76 63.84 5.51 38.77
CA GLN A 76 63.85 6.54 37.75
C GLN A 76 63.14 6.08 36.48
N ASP A 77 63.39 4.84 36.03
CA ASP A 77 62.73 4.24 34.87
C ASP A 77 61.21 4.15 35.10
N PHE A 78 60.80 3.70 36.28
CA PHE A 78 59.39 3.60 36.63
C PHE A 78 58.70 4.97 36.76
N ILE A 79 59.39 5.98 37.29
CA ILE A 79 58.89 7.37 37.33
C ILE A 79 58.70 7.94 35.92
N ASN A 80 59.66 7.68 35.01
CA ASN A 80 59.56 8.12 33.62
C ASN A 80 58.35 7.46 32.94
N TRP A 81 58.20 6.15 33.11
CA TRP A 81 57.04 5.41 32.60
C TRP A 81 55.71 5.90 33.20
N LEU A 82 55.62 6.09 34.52
CA LEU A 82 54.43 6.63 35.19
C LEU A 82 54.02 7.98 34.61
N THR A 83 55.00 8.84 34.35
CA THR A 83 54.75 10.17 33.76
C THR A 83 54.16 10.05 32.36
N GLN A 84 54.66 9.11 31.55
CA GLN A 84 54.10 8.81 30.24
C GLN A 84 52.68 8.22 30.33
N ALA A 85 52.45 7.27 31.24
CA ALA A 85 51.15 6.65 31.45
C ALA A 85 50.08 7.66 31.92
N GLU A 86 50.44 8.56 32.85
CA GLU A 86 49.59 9.66 33.29
C GLU A 86 49.27 10.60 32.12
N GLN A 87 50.25 10.92 31.27
CA GLN A 87 50.05 11.77 30.10
C GLN A 87 49.12 11.11 29.09
N THR A 88 49.29 9.83 28.78
CA THR A 88 48.40 9.04 27.91
C THR A 88 46.95 9.12 28.40
N LEU A 89 46.71 8.96 29.71
CA LEU A 89 45.38 9.08 30.30
C LEU A 89 44.82 10.51 30.29
N ASN A 90 45.66 11.54 30.30
CA ASN A 90 45.25 12.94 30.26
C ASN A 90 44.85 13.40 28.86
N VAL A 91 45.53 12.93 27.82
CA VAL A 91 45.23 13.26 26.42
C VAL A 91 44.17 12.35 25.80
N ALA A 92 43.83 11.26 26.48
CA ALA A 92 42.86 10.29 25.97
C ALA A 92 41.50 10.95 25.73
N SER A 93 40.99 10.79 24.50
CA SER A 93 39.70 11.35 24.09
C SER A 93 38.54 10.80 24.93
N ARG A 94 37.49 11.60 25.06
CA ARG A 94 36.25 11.19 25.75
C ARG A 94 35.61 10.02 25.00
N PRO A 95 34.89 9.10 25.68
CA PRO A 95 34.18 8.01 25.02
C PRO A 95 33.22 8.54 23.94
N SER A 96 33.36 8.06 22.71
CA SER A 96 32.44 8.36 21.63
C SER A 96 31.12 7.59 21.82
N LEU A 97 30.03 8.15 21.31
CA LEU A 97 28.73 7.49 21.20
C LEU A 97 28.44 6.97 19.79
N ILE A 98 29.45 6.95 18.92
CA ILE A 98 29.43 6.30 17.61
C ILE A 98 30.06 4.92 17.72
N LEU A 99 29.38 3.88 17.20
CA LEU A 99 29.77 2.48 17.41
C LEU A 99 31.19 2.17 16.93
N ASP A 100 31.54 2.55 15.70
CA ASP A 100 32.87 2.22 15.14
C ASP A 100 33.98 2.94 15.91
N THR A 101 33.77 4.20 16.27
CA THR A 101 34.73 5.01 17.01
C THR A 101 34.95 4.49 18.43
N ILE A 102 33.88 4.10 19.15
CA ILE A 102 34.03 3.56 20.51
C ILE A 102 34.68 2.17 20.51
N LEU A 103 34.44 1.36 19.48
CA LEU A 103 35.14 0.08 19.32
C LEU A 103 36.64 0.27 19.12
N PHE A 104 37.04 1.25 18.32
CA PHE A 104 38.44 1.64 18.15
C PHE A 104 39.07 2.13 19.47
N GLN A 105 38.40 3.04 20.19
CA GLN A 105 38.89 3.54 21.49
C GLN A 105 39.04 2.42 22.54
N ILE A 106 38.20 1.39 22.49
CA ILE A 106 38.31 0.22 23.37
C ILE A 106 39.53 -0.62 23.01
N ASP A 107 39.85 -0.77 21.73
CA ASP A 107 41.05 -1.50 21.30
C ASP A 107 42.33 -0.80 21.77
N GLU A 108 42.42 0.52 21.54
CA GLU A 108 43.53 1.33 22.06
C GLU A 108 43.65 1.23 23.59
N HIS A 109 42.52 1.29 24.30
CA HIS A 109 42.51 1.17 25.75
C HIS A 109 42.96 -0.22 26.23
N LYS A 110 42.66 -1.29 25.51
CA LYS A 110 43.14 -2.65 25.85
C LYS A 110 44.65 -2.76 25.70
N VAL A 111 45.23 -2.16 24.65
CA VAL A 111 46.69 -2.12 24.47
C VAL A 111 47.34 -1.42 25.65
N PHE A 112 46.84 -0.24 26.03
CA PHE A 112 47.35 0.49 27.18
C PHE A 112 47.13 -0.24 28.51
N ALA A 113 46.00 -0.93 28.68
CA ALA A 113 45.73 -1.72 29.88
C ALA A 113 46.71 -2.90 30.04
N ASN A 114 47.08 -3.55 28.93
CA ASN A 114 48.09 -4.61 28.93
C ASN A 114 49.48 -4.05 29.28
N GLU A 115 49.83 -2.87 28.76
CA GLU A 115 51.06 -2.17 29.10
C GLU A 115 51.12 -1.80 30.59
N VAL A 116 50.05 -1.25 31.15
CA VAL A 116 49.98 -0.97 32.59
C VAL A 116 50.12 -2.27 33.38
N ASN A 117 49.47 -3.36 32.97
CA ASN A 117 49.55 -4.62 33.70
C ASN A 117 50.95 -5.24 33.69
N SER A 118 51.77 -5.06 32.64
CA SER A 118 53.15 -5.57 32.61
C SER A 118 54.08 -4.86 33.60
N HIS A 119 53.74 -3.64 34.01
CA HIS A 119 54.50 -2.84 34.99
C HIS A 119 54.13 -3.16 36.45
N ARG A 120 53.16 -4.05 36.68
CA ARG A 120 52.74 -4.49 38.03
C ARG A 120 53.85 -5.17 38.81
N GLU A 121 54.65 -6.00 38.16
CA GLU A 121 55.76 -6.68 38.83
C GLU A 121 56.89 -5.71 39.16
N GLN A 122 57.13 -4.71 38.32
CA GLN A 122 58.17 -3.70 38.55
C GLN A 122 57.92 -2.89 39.82
N ILE A 123 56.67 -2.47 40.10
CA ILE A 123 56.36 -1.73 41.34
C ILE A 123 56.51 -2.61 42.59
N ILE A 124 56.16 -3.90 42.51
CA ILE A 124 56.35 -4.85 43.61
C ILE A 124 57.85 -5.03 43.88
N GLU A 125 58.66 -5.17 42.84
CA GLU A 125 60.10 -5.33 42.99
C GLU A 125 60.77 -4.04 43.50
N LEU A 126 60.29 -2.88 43.06
CA LEU A 126 60.75 -1.58 43.54
C LEU A 126 60.50 -1.42 45.05
N ASP A 127 59.33 -1.83 45.55
CA ASP A 127 59.02 -1.82 46.99
C ASP A 127 59.92 -2.79 47.78
N LYS A 128 60.19 -3.99 47.25
CA LYS A 128 61.12 -4.95 47.88
C LYS A 128 62.53 -4.39 47.96
N THR A 129 63.09 -3.91 46.84
CA THR A 129 64.45 -3.36 46.78
C THR A 129 64.59 -2.13 47.67
N GLY A 130 63.62 -1.21 47.62
CA GLY A 130 63.60 -0.05 48.52
C GLY A 130 63.44 -0.45 49.98
N THR A 131 62.70 -1.54 50.26
CA THR A 131 62.59 -2.10 51.61
C THR A 131 63.86 -2.74 52.11
N HIS A 132 64.58 -3.44 51.24
CA HIS A 132 65.88 -3.99 51.56
C HIS A 132 66.92 -2.88 51.80
N LEU A 133 66.92 -1.83 50.98
CA LEU A 133 67.85 -0.71 51.07
C LEU A 133 67.74 0.05 52.40
N LYS A 134 66.54 0.14 53.00
CA LYS A 134 66.34 0.75 54.32
C LYS A 134 67.19 0.10 55.41
N TYR A 135 67.53 -1.19 55.35
CA TYR A 135 68.33 -1.87 56.37
C TYR A 135 69.81 -1.45 56.37
N PHE A 136 70.31 -0.97 55.23
CA PHE A 136 71.69 -0.51 55.07
C PHE A 136 71.83 1.02 55.19
N SER A 137 70.72 1.73 55.36
CA SER A 137 70.62 3.18 55.25
C SER A 137 70.63 3.89 56.61
N GLN A 138 71.03 5.17 56.62
CA GLN A 138 70.92 6.00 57.82
C GLN A 138 69.48 6.50 58.02
N LYS A 139 69.16 6.98 59.23
CA LYS A 139 67.79 7.41 59.58
C LYS A 139 67.18 8.41 58.58
N GLN A 140 67.97 9.34 58.05
CA GLN A 140 67.50 10.33 57.08
C GLN A 140 67.17 9.70 55.71
N ASP A 141 68.05 8.82 55.20
CA ASP A 141 67.87 8.11 53.94
C ASP A 141 66.68 7.15 53.99
N VAL A 142 66.44 6.49 55.14
CA VAL A 142 65.26 5.64 55.35
C VAL A 142 63.97 6.44 55.17
N VAL A 143 63.91 7.67 55.69
CA VAL A 143 62.75 8.55 55.54
C VAL A 143 62.58 8.95 54.07
N LEU A 144 63.68 9.28 53.37
CA LEU A 144 63.66 9.62 51.96
C LEU A 144 63.13 8.46 51.10
N ILE A 145 63.69 7.26 51.25
CA ILE A 145 63.28 6.05 50.52
C ILE A 145 61.80 5.76 50.76
N LYS A 146 61.34 5.85 52.02
CA LYS A 146 59.92 5.66 52.36
C LYS A 146 59.02 6.67 51.65
N ASN A 147 59.40 7.95 51.64
CA ASN A 147 58.60 8.98 50.98
C ASN A 147 58.56 8.79 49.46
N LEU A 148 59.67 8.39 48.83
CA LEU A 148 59.73 8.07 47.41
C LEU A 148 58.83 6.88 47.04
N LEU A 149 58.92 5.79 47.80
CA LEU A 149 58.06 4.61 47.60
C LEU A 149 56.58 4.95 47.75
N ILE A 150 56.20 5.69 48.80
CA ILE A 150 54.81 6.13 49.00
C ILE A 150 54.33 6.99 47.82
N SER A 151 55.17 7.93 47.36
CA SER A 151 54.83 8.80 46.23
C SER A 151 54.58 8.01 44.95
N VAL A 152 55.48 7.08 44.62
CA VAL A 152 55.39 6.25 43.42
C VAL A 152 54.20 5.28 43.51
N GLN A 153 54.02 4.64 44.66
CA GLN A 153 52.87 3.77 44.91
C GLN A 153 51.54 4.52 44.72
N SER A 154 51.43 5.74 45.27
CA SER A 154 50.23 6.56 45.11
C SER A 154 49.97 6.95 43.65
N ARG A 155 51.01 7.29 42.88
CA ARG A 155 50.88 7.58 41.44
C ARG A 155 50.44 6.35 40.65
N TRP A 156 51.06 5.20 40.90
CA TRP A 156 50.67 3.93 40.31
C TRP A 156 49.20 3.57 40.58
N GLU A 157 48.76 3.66 41.84
CA GLU A 157 47.36 3.41 42.22
C GLU A 157 46.39 4.33 41.49
N LYS A 158 46.73 5.62 41.34
CA LYS A 158 45.93 6.58 40.56
C LYS A 158 45.87 6.22 39.08
N VAL A 159 46.97 5.77 38.48
CA VAL A 159 46.98 5.31 37.08
C VAL A 159 46.08 4.09 36.91
N VAL A 160 46.21 3.09 37.78
CA VAL A 160 45.38 1.87 37.76
C VAL A 160 43.90 2.20 37.97
N GLN A 161 43.59 3.08 38.92
CA GLN A 161 42.21 3.52 39.17
C GLN A 161 41.61 4.21 37.94
N ARG A 162 42.32 5.19 37.37
CA ARG A 162 41.85 5.92 36.17
C ARG A 162 41.73 5.02 34.95
N LEU A 163 42.62 4.02 34.81
CA LEU A 163 42.53 3.00 33.76
C LEU A 163 41.20 2.23 33.88
N VAL A 164 40.88 1.72 35.07
CA VAL A 164 39.64 0.96 35.33
C VAL A 164 38.40 1.84 35.11
N GLU A 165 38.41 3.07 35.62
CA GLU A 165 37.30 4.03 35.45
C GLU A 165 37.06 4.35 33.97
N ARG A 166 38.14 4.56 33.19
CA ARG A 166 38.05 4.76 31.74
C ARG A 166 37.46 3.53 31.06
N GLY A 167 37.94 2.32 31.38
CA GLY A 167 37.42 1.08 30.81
C GLY A 167 35.93 0.90 31.04
N ARG A 168 35.45 1.19 32.27
CA ARG A 168 34.01 1.19 32.59
C ARG A 168 33.22 2.22 31.78
N SER A 169 33.76 3.43 31.63
CA SER A 169 33.12 4.50 30.85
C SER A 169 33.01 4.15 29.36
N LEU A 170 34.06 3.56 28.79
CA LEU A 170 34.07 3.08 27.41
C LEU A 170 33.07 1.95 27.19
N ASP A 171 32.99 0.98 28.10
CA ASP A 171 32.03 -0.13 27.99
C ASP A 171 30.57 0.35 28.05
N GLU A 172 30.25 1.28 28.94
CA GLU A 172 28.92 1.88 29.03
C GLU A 172 28.55 2.70 27.79
N ALA A 173 29.50 3.45 27.23
CA ALA A 173 29.30 4.14 25.96
C ALA A 173 29.07 3.15 24.81
N ARG A 174 29.85 2.07 24.74
CA ARG A 174 29.71 1.00 23.75
C ARG A 174 28.34 0.35 23.80
N LYS A 175 27.84 -0.02 24.99
CA LYS A 175 26.51 -0.65 25.13
C LYS A 175 25.41 0.22 24.52
N ARG A 176 25.44 1.52 24.82
CA ARG A 176 24.46 2.49 24.32
C ARG A 176 24.57 2.72 22.82
N ALA A 177 25.79 2.93 22.32
CA ALA A 177 26.06 3.11 20.88
C ALA A 177 25.64 1.88 20.07
N LYS A 178 25.98 0.68 20.58
CA LYS A 178 25.62 -0.60 19.96
C LYS A 178 24.11 -0.81 19.91
N GLN A 179 23.41 -0.59 21.03
CA GLN A 179 21.95 -0.75 21.09
C GLN A 179 21.24 0.16 20.08
N PHE A 180 21.65 1.43 19.98
CA PHE A 180 21.10 2.35 19.00
C PHE A 180 21.42 1.92 17.57
N HIS A 181 22.69 1.65 17.27
CA HIS A 181 23.15 1.34 15.92
C HIS A 181 22.50 0.05 15.38
N GLU A 182 22.37 -1.00 16.20
CA GLU A 182 21.70 -2.24 15.78
C GLU A 182 20.20 -2.01 15.51
N ALA A 183 19.52 -1.22 16.34
CA ALA A 183 18.11 -0.89 16.12
C ALA A 183 17.91 -0.03 14.86
N TRP A 184 18.76 0.99 14.68
CA TRP A 184 18.78 1.86 13.51
C TRP A 184 19.07 1.06 12.24
N SER A 185 20.11 0.22 12.22
CA SER A 185 20.50 -0.56 11.04
C SER A 185 19.40 -1.52 10.61
N LYS A 186 18.78 -2.25 11.55
CA LYS A 186 17.69 -3.19 11.24
C LYS A 186 16.44 -2.47 10.71
N LEU A 187 16.14 -1.28 11.24
CA LEU A 187 15.01 -0.49 10.77
C LEU A 187 15.28 0.10 9.38
N MET A 188 16.50 0.58 9.13
CA MET A 188 16.91 1.10 7.82
C MET A 188 16.89 0.01 6.74
N GLU A 189 17.37 -1.19 7.05
CA GLU A 189 17.28 -2.34 6.14
C GLU A 189 15.83 -2.67 5.79
N TRP A 190 14.94 -2.72 6.79
CA TRP A 190 13.52 -2.96 6.57
C TRP A 190 12.85 -1.84 5.75
N LEU A 191 13.23 -0.57 5.97
CA LEU A 191 12.73 0.57 5.20
C LEU A 191 13.17 0.50 3.74
N GLU A 192 14.42 0.13 3.47
CA GLU A 192 14.93 -0.05 2.10
C GLU A 192 14.25 -1.20 1.36
N GLU A 193 14.03 -2.32 2.04
CA GLU A 193 13.30 -3.46 1.46
C GLU A 193 11.83 -3.09 1.18
N SER A 194 11.20 -2.39 2.12
CA SER A 194 9.82 -1.90 1.96
C SER A 194 9.71 -0.92 0.80
N GLU A 195 10.70 -0.04 0.62
CA GLU A 195 10.74 0.90 -0.49
C GLU A 195 10.81 0.16 -1.83
N LYS A 196 11.73 -0.80 -1.94
CA LYS A 196 11.87 -1.64 -3.14
C LYS A 196 10.60 -2.42 -3.45
N SER A 197 9.93 -2.96 -2.43
CA SER A 197 8.66 -3.67 -2.58
C SER A 197 7.59 -2.75 -3.17
N LEU A 198 7.39 -1.56 -2.57
CA LEU A 198 6.41 -0.57 -3.07
C LEU A 198 6.73 -0.09 -4.49
N ASP A 199 8.01 0.11 -4.80
CA ASP A 199 8.47 0.53 -6.13
C ASP A 199 8.36 -0.59 -7.18
N SER A 200 8.30 -1.86 -6.76
CA SER A 200 8.02 -2.99 -7.67
C SER A 200 6.53 -3.17 -7.94
N GLU A 201 5.66 -2.73 -7.03
CA GLU A 201 4.21 -2.87 -7.09
C GLU A 201 3.50 -1.66 -7.73
N LEU A 202 4.12 -1.03 -8.73
CA LEU A 202 3.59 0.20 -9.33
C LEU A 202 2.32 -0.04 -10.17
N GLU A 203 2.20 -1.21 -10.79
CA GLU A 203 1.10 -1.50 -11.72
C GLU A 203 -0.23 -1.74 -10.97
N ILE A 204 -1.29 -1.08 -11.45
CA ILE A 204 -2.66 -1.23 -10.95
C ILE A 204 -3.44 -2.00 -12.01
N ALA A 205 -4.07 -3.10 -11.60
CA ALA A 205 -4.97 -3.84 -12.45
C ALA A 205 -6.19 -2.97 -12.83
N ASN A 206 -6.86 -3.28 -13.93
CA ASN A 206 -8.11 -2.59 -14.30
C ASN A 206 -9.37 -3.39 -13.96
N ASP A 207 -9.21 -4.67 -13.63
CA ASP A 207 -10.27 -5.56 -13.17
C ASP A 207 -10.59 -5.28 -11.68
N PRO A 208 -11.85 -5.02 -11.30
CA PRO A 208 -12.24 -4.71 -9.93
C PRO A 208 -11.82 -5.75 -8.89
N ASP A 209 -11.87 -7.05 -9.20
CA ASP A 209 -11.56 -8.11 -8.24
C ASP A 209 -10.04 -8.28 -8.08
N LYS A 210 -9.26 -8.07 -9.15
CA LYS A 210 -7.81 -7.95 -9.04
C LYS A 210 -7.41 -6.72 -8.22
N ILE A 211 -8.04 -5.55 -8.45
CA ILE A 211 -7.76 -4.34 -7.67
C ILE A 211 -8.08 -4.56 -6.18
N LYS A 212 -9.22 -5.19 -5.85
CA LYS A 212 -9.54 -5.57 -4.46
C LYS A 212 -8.47 -6.46 -3.84
N THR A 213 -7.90 -7.39 -4.62
CA THR A 213 -6.80 -8.25 -4.18
C THR A 213 -5.53 -7.44 -3.89
N GLN A 214 -5.14 -6.52 -4.78
CA GLN A 214 -4.01 -5.60 -4.56
C GLN A 214 -4.24 -4.72 -3.32
N LEU A 215 -5.46 -4.24 -3.11
CA LEU A 215 -5.84 -3.44 -1.95
C LEU A 215 -5.76 -4.24 -0.64
N ALA A 216 -6.12 -5.52 -0.66
CA ALA A 216 -5.94 -6.42 0.48
C ALA A 216 -4.46 -6.69 0.79
N GLN A 217 -3.62 -6.89 -0.22
CA GLN A 217 -2.17 -7.02 -0.06
C GLN A 217 -1.56 -5.75 0.55
N HIS A 218 -1.93 -4.58 0.02
CA HIS A 218 -1.47 -3.30 0.54
C HIS A 218 -1.91 -3.03 1.98
N LYS A 219 -3.10 -3.48 2.37
CA LYS A 219 -3.56 -3.43 3.79
C LYS A 219 -2.66 -4.25 4.72
N GLU A 220 -2.16 -5.40 4.28
CA GLU A 220 -1.21 -6.17 5.10
C GLU A 220 0.14 -5.45 5.20
N PHE A 221 0.60 -4.82 4.11
CA PHE A 221 1.77 -3.93 4.16
C PHE A 221 1.57 -2.77 5.16
N GLN A 222 0.42 -2.08 5.13
CA GLN A 222 0.10 -1.00 6.06
C GLN A 222 0.08 -1.47 7.52
N LYS A 223 -0.41 -2.69 7.78
CA LYS A 223 -0.39 -3.29 9.11
C LYS A 223 1.05 -3.58 9.58
N SER A 224 1.90 -4.09 8.69
CA SER A 224 3.33 -4.28 8.95
C SER A 224 4.01 -2.94 9.27
N LEU A 225 3.76 -1.90 8.46
CA LEU A 225 4.24 -0.54 8.67
C LEU A 225 3.78 0.05 10.01
N GLY A 226 2.50 -0.10 10.34
CA GLY A 226 1.96 0.31 11.64
C GLY A 226 2.64 -0.42 12.80
N GLY A 227 2.93 -1.71 12.65
CA GLY A 227 3.70 -2.49 13.62
C GLY A 227 5.14 -2.02 13.83
N LYS A 228 5.74 -1.33 12.85
CA LYS A 228 7.09 -0.75 12.95
C LYS A 228 7.12 0.62 13.62
N HIS A 229 5.98 1.29 13.80
CA HIS A 229 5.91 2.64 14.34
C HIS A 229 6.55 2.75 15.73
N SER A 230 6.29 1.81 16.63
CA SER A 230 6.89 1.82 17.98
C SER A 230 8.42 1.61 17.95
N VAL A 231 8.91 0.83 16.97
CA VAL A 231 10.35 0.59 16.76
C VAL A 231 11.01 1.87 16.24
N TYR A 232 10.37 2.56 15.30
CA TYR A 232 10.79 3.87 14.82
C TYR A 232 10.89 4.89 15.95
N ASP A 233 9.82 5.05 16.75
CA ASP A 233 9.79 6.01 17.86
C ASP A 233 10.89 5.72 18.90
N THR A 234 11.06 4.44 19.26
CA THR A 234 12.06 4.02 20.24
C THR A 234 13.48 4.24 19.71
N THR A 235 13.73 3.94 18.45
CA THR A 235 15.02 4.18 17.79
C THR A 235 15.35 5.67 17.73
N ASN A 236 14.37 6.49 17.31
CA ASN A 236 14.51 7.94 17.24
C ASN A 236 14.79 8.55 18.63
N ARG A 237 14.02 8.15 19.65
CA ARG A 237 14.24 8.59 21.04
C ARG A 237 15.62 8.18 21.57
N THR A 238 16.05 6.96 21.29
CA THR A 238 17.37 6.47 21.73
C THR A 238 18.49 7.29 21.07
N GLY A 239 18.42 7.52 19.75
CA GLY A 239 19.40 8.34 19.04
C GLY A 239 19.44 9.79 19.52
N ARG A 240 18.27 10.42 19.78
CA ARG A 240 18.22 11.75 20.39
C ARG A 240 18.87 11.79 21.77
N SER A 241 18.62 10.78 22.61
CA SER A 241 19.27 10.69 23.93
C SER A 241 20.79 10.57 23.82
N LEU A 242 21.32 9.87 22.80
CA LEU A 242 22.77 9.84 22.55
C LEU A 242 23.28 11.21 22.11
N LYS A 243 22.56 11.88 21.20
CA LYS A 243 22.92 13.21 20.70
C LYS A 243 22.96 14.26 21.82
N GLU A 244 22.05 14.18 22.78
CA GLU A 244 22.02 15.05 23.97
C GLU A 244 23.17 14.75 24.95
N LYS A 245 23.61 13.49 25.02
CA LYS A 245 24.67 13.06 25.96
C LYS A 245 26.08 13.26 25.42
N THR A 246 26.27 13.31 24.10
CA THR A 246 27.61 13.51 23.54
C THR A 246 28.06 14.97 23.70
N THR A 247 29.32 15.14 24.07
CA THR A 247 29.99 16.44 24.09
C THR A 247 30.93 16.62 22.89
N LEU A 248 31.00 15.62 21.99
CA LEU A 248 31.84 15.64 20.80
C LEU A 248 31.03 16.17 19.62
N ALA A 249 31.53 17.21 18.94
CA ALA A 249 30.82 17.83 17.83
C ALA A 249 30.60 16.87 16.65
N ASP A 250 31.62 16.06 16.33
CA ASP A 250 31.55 15.09 15.23
C ASP A 250 30.52 13.98 15.51
N ASP A 251 30.47 13.47 16.74
CA ASP A 251 29.43 12.52 17.16
C ASP A 251 28.04 13.16 17.04
N ASN A 252 27.88 14.42 17.47
CA ASN A 252 26.60 15.11 17.43
C ASN A 252 26.10 15.24 15.98
N LEU A 253 26.98 15.65 15.05
CA LEU A 253 26.68 15.76 13.63
C LEU A 253 26.36 14.39 13.03
N LYS A 254 27.14 13.35 13.34
CA LYS A 254 26.91 12.00 12.81
C LYS A 254 25.58 11.42 13.29
N LEU A 255 25.25 11.57 14.57
CA LEU A 255 23.96 11.15 15.13
C LEU A 255 22.80 11.94 14.52
N ASP A 256 22.97 13.24 14.28
CA ASP A 256 21.96 14.06 13.61
C ASP A 256 21.67 13.57 12.18
N ASN A 257 22.74 13.31 11.41
CA ASN A 257 22.60 12.78 10.05
C ASN A 257 21.89 11.42 10.05
N MET A 258 22.24 10.50 10.95
CA MET A 258 21.59 9.19 11.06
C MET A 258 20.10 9.32 11.42
N LEU A 259 19.75 10.26 12.31
CA LEU A 259 18.36 10.53 12.70
C LEU A 259 17.57 11.20 11.57
N SER A 260 18.21 12.09 10.81
CA SER A 260 17.60 12.72 9.63
C SER A 260 17.29 11.68 8.58
N GLU A 261 18.29 10.87 8.21
CA GLU A 261 18.13 9.81 7.20
C GLU A 261 17.01 8.83 7.57
N LEU A 262 16.95 8.41 8.83
CA LEU A 262 15.88 7.55 9.33
C LEU A 262 14.49 8.20 9.19
N ARG A 263 14.37 9.48 9.56
CA ARG A 263 13.10 10.22 9.45
C ARG A 263 12.70 10.36 7.98
N ASP A 264 13.62 10.78 7.14
CA ASP A 264 13.34 11.06 5.73
C ASP A 264 12.91 9.76 5.00
N LYS A 265 13.54 8.61 5.28
CA LYS A 265 13.09 7.31 4.75
C LYS A 265 11.74 6.88 5.30
N TRP A 266 11.51 7.03 6.61
CA TRP A 266 10.22 6.71 7.23
C TRP A 266 9.08 7.51 6.60
N ASP A 267 9.25 8.82 6.48
CA ASP A 267 8.26 9.73 5.88
C ASP A 267 8.02 9.39 4.40
N THR A 268 9.08 9.02 3.66
CA THR A 268 8.98 8.58 2.26
C THR A 268 8.11 7.32 2.13
N ILE A 269 8.34 6.30 2.97
CA ILE A 269 7.55 5.06 2.95
C ILE A 269 6.10 5.33 3.32
N CYS A 270 5.85 6.14 4.35
CA CYS A 270 4.49 6.53 4.73
C CYS A 270 3.80 7.27 3.58
N GLY A 271 4.48 8.22 2.93
CA GLY A 271 3.98 8.95 1.78
C GLY A 271 3.64 8.04 0.60
N LYS A 272 4.58 7.18 0.19
CA LYS A 272 4.37 6.18 -0.89
C LYS A 272 3.21 5.24 -0.56
N SER A 273 3.08 4.80 0.70
CA SER A 273 1.98 3.93 1.13
C SER A 273 0.61 4.60 1.02
N VAL A 274 0.50 5.88 1.41
CA VAL A 274 -0.74 6.65 1.28
C VAL A 274 -1.06 6.90 -0.20
N GLU A 275 -0.08 7.29 -1.00
CA GLU A 275 -0.26 7.49 -2.44
C GLU A 275 -0.74 6.22 -3.14
N ARG A 276 -0.13 5.07 -2.82
CA ARG A 276 -0.53 3.76 -3.35
C ARG A 276 -1.97 3.42 -2.97
N GLN A 277 -2.37 3.64 -1.72
CA GLN A 277 -3.74 3.41 -1.27
C GLN A 277 -4.74 4.26 -2.08
N ASN A 278 -4.48 5.55 -2.21
CA ASN A 278 -5.36 6.48 -2.94
C ASN A 278 -5.52 6.06 -4.40
N LYS A 279 -4.42 5.71 -5.07
CA LYS A 279 -4.47 5.26 -6.47
C LYS A 279 -5.24 3.95 -6.65
N LEU A 280 -5.11 3.01 -5.72
CA LEU A 280 -5.89 1.76 -5.74
C LEU A 280 -7.38 2.01 -5.52
N GLU A 281 -7.74 2.91 -4.60
CA GLU A 281 -9.14 3.29 -4.36
C GLU A 281 -9.77 4.04 -5.54
N GLU A 282 -9.02 4.96 -6.15
CA GLU A 282 -9.45 5.69 -7.35
C GLU A 282 -9.68 4.72 -8.52
N ALA A 283 -8.75 3.79 -8.75
CA ALA A 283 -8.90 2.76 -9.77
C ALA A 283 -10.09 1.82 -9.50
N LEU A 284 -10.31 1.45 -8.23
CA LEU A 284 -11.46 0.62 -7.84
C LEU A 284 -12.78 1.35 -8.07
N LEU A 285 -12.85 2.64 -7.72
CA LEU A 285 -14.03 3.46 -7.94
C LEU A 285 -14.33 3.58 -9.45
N PHE A 286 -13.32 3.91 -10.24
CA PHE A 286 -13.47 4.07 -11.68
C PHE A 286 -13.90 2.76 -12.37
N SER A 287 -13.22 1.65 -12.08
CA SER A 287 -13.57 0.33 -12.63
C SER A 287 -14.95 -0.14 -12.16
N GLY A 288 -15.32 0.10 -10.90
CA GLY A 288 -16.65 -0.19 -10.36
C GLY A 288 -17.77 0.61 -11.03
N GLN A 289 -17.58 1.92 -11.21
CA GLN A 289 -18.54 2.77 -11.94
C GLN A 289 -18.71 2.33 -13.39
N PHE A 290 -17.61 1.94 -14.04
CA PHE A 290 -17.65 1.37 -15.38
C PHE A 290 -18.48 0.07 -15.41
N THR A 291 -18.22 -0.88 -14.50
CA THR A 291 -18.96 -2.15 -14.46
C THR A 291 -20.44 -1.96 -14.16
N ASP A 292 -20.78 -1.05 -13.24
CA ASP A 292 -22.19 -0.78 -12.89
C ASP A 292 -22.95 -0.14 -14.07
N ALA A 293 -22.32 0.83 -14.75
CA ALA A 293 -22.91 1.49 -15.91
C ALA A 293 -23.07 0.53 -17.10
N LEU A 294 -22.07 -0.33 -17.33
CA LEU A 294 -22.12 -1.40 -18.32
C LEU A 294 -23.28 -2.36 -18.02
N GLN A 295 -23.37 -2.88 -16.79
CA GLN A 295 -24.39 -3.83 -16.39
C GLN A 295 -25.80 -3.22 -16.51
N ALA A 296 -25.98 -1.96 -16.09
CA ALA A 296 -27.27 -1.28 -16.21
C ALA A 296 -27.75 -1.11 -17.66
N LEU A 297 -26.82 -0.95 -18.61
CA LEU A 297 -27.13 -0.92 -20.04
C LEU A 297 -27.45 -2.31 -20.58
N ILE A 298 -26.66 -3.32 -20.23
CA ILE A 298 -26.90 -4.72 -20.61
C ILE A 298 -28.28 -5.17 -20.11
N ASP A 299 -28.61 -4.95 -18.84
CA ASP A 299 -29.89 -5.32 -18.24
C ASP A 299 -31.07 -4.62 -18.92
N TRP A 300 -30.89 -3.34 -19.30
CA TRP A 300 -31.91 -2.63 -20.06
C TRP A 300 -32.10 -3.24 -21.44
N LEU A 301 -31.03 -3.58 -22.15
CA LEU A 301 -31.09 -4.25 -23.44
C LEU A 301 -31.81 -5.60 -23.34
N TYR A 302 -31.50 -6.42 -22.34
CA TYR A 302 -32.21 -7.69 -22.05
C TYR A 302 -33.71 -7.49 -21.85
N ARG A 303 -34.14 -6.37 -21.27
CA ARG A 303 -35.57 -6.08 -21.03
C ARG A 303 -36.30 -5.56 -22.27
N VAL A 304 -35.66 -4.75 -23.12
CA VAL A 304 -36.32 -4.10 -24.26
C VAL A 304 -36.27 -4.92 -25.54
N GLU A 305 -35.23 -5.74 -25.73
CA GLU A 305 -35.05 -6.56 -26.94
C GLU A 305 -36.27 -7.46 -27.24
N PRO A 306 -36.86 -8.20 -26.26
CA PRO A 306 -38.05 -9.01 -26.53
C PRO A 306 -39.30 -8.19 -26.92
N GLN A 307 -39.39 -6.92 -26.50
CA GLN A 307 -40.53 -6.04 -26.81
C GLN A 307 -40.47 -5.53 -28.26
N LEU A 308 -39.33 -5.68 -28.92
CA LEU A 308 -39.09 -5.29 -30.31
C LEU A 308 -39.12 -6.48 -31.27
N ALA A 309 -39.39 -7.68 -30.77
CA ALA A 309 -39.37 -8.90 -31.56
C ALA A 309 -40.35 -8.86 -32.74
N GLU A 310 -40.01 -9.60 -33.79
CA GLU A 310 -40.77 -9.60 -35.05
C GLU A 310 -42.16 -10.24 -34.95
N ASP A 311 -42.37 -11.07 -33.93
CA ASP A 311 -43.62 -11.76 -33.65
C ASP A 311 -44.67 -10.88 -32.91
N GLN A 312 -44.26 -9.71 -32.39
CA GLN A 312 -45.17 -8.77 -31.75
C GLN A 312 -46.20 -8.22 -32.76
N PRO A 313 -47.51 -8.34 -32.53
CA PRO A 313 -48.53 -7.84 -33.45
C PRO A 313 -48.53 -6.31 -33.52
N VAL A 314 -48.55 -5.77 -34.74
CA VAL A 314 -48.53 -4.32 -35.01
C VAL A 314 -49.72 -3.82 -35.84
N HIS A 315 -50.54 -4.74 -36.38
CA HIS A 315 -51.70 -4.39 -37.21
C HIS A 315 -52.95 -4.23 -36.34
N GLY A 316 -53.91 -3.44 -36.78
CA GLY A 316 -55.14 -3.16 -36.03
C GLY A 316 -56.01 -2.13 -36.73
N ASP A 317 -56.96 -1.57 -36.00
CA ASP A 317 -57.65 -0.34 -36.41
C ASP A 317 -56.71 0.87 -36.32
N ILE A 318 -57.08 1.98 -36.97
CA ILE A 318 -56.24 3.18 -37.10
C ILE A 318 -55.81 3.69 -35.71
N ASP A 319 -56.75 3.77 -34.76
CA ASP A 319 -56.48 4.33 -33.43
C ASP A 319 -55.46 3.49 -32.66
N LEU A 320 -55.59 2.16 -32.70
CA LEU A 320 -54.61 1.26 -32.08
C LEU A 320 -53.22 1.41 -32.72
N VAL A 321 -53.13 1.40 -34.05
CA VAL A 321 -51.83 1.48 -34.74
C VAL A 321 -51.15 2.82 -34.48
N MET A 322 -51.91 3.93 -34.47
CA MET A 322 -51.38 5.25 -34.10
C MET A 322 -50.85 5.27 -32.66
N ASN A 323 -51.56 4.63 -31.71
CA ASN A 323 -51.09 4.50 -30.33
C ASN A 323 -49.79 3.69 -30.24
N LEU A 324 -49.69 2.56 -30.95
CA LEU A 324 -48.47 1.75 -31.02
C LEU A 324 -47.28 2.53 -31.60
N ILE A 325 -47.52 3.36 -32.63
CA ILE A 325 -46.52 4.27 -33.21
C ILE A 325 -46.05 5.28 -32.16
N ASP A 326 -46.96 5.91 -31.43
CA ASP A 326 -46.60 6.91 -30.42
C ASP A 326 -45.82 6.30 -29.25
N ASN A 327 -46.20 5.10 -28.79
CA ASN A 327 -45.43 4.34 -27.80
C ASN A 327 -44.02 4.01 -28.33
N HIS A 328 -43.89 3.62 -29.60
CA HIS A 328 -42.58 3.33 -30.20
C HIS A 328 -41.73 4.61 -30.35
N LYS A 329 -42.33 5.76 -30.64
CA LYS A 329 -41.63 7.06 -30.62
C LYS A 329 -41.10 7.40 -29.23
N VAL A 330 -41.83 7.08 -28.17
CA VAL A 330 -41.35 7.24 -26.78
C VAL A 330 -40.13 6.35 -26.56
N PHE A 331 -40.19 5.08 -26.96
CA PHE A 331 -39.05 4.16 -26.89
C PHE A 331 -37.84 4.69 -27.69
N GLN A 332 -38.03 5.18 -28.91
CA GLN A 332 -36.94 5.74 -29.72
C GLN A 332 -36.29 6.97 -29.06
N LYS A 333 -37.06 7.81 -28.36
CA LYS A 333 -36.50 8.91 -27.56
C LYS A 333 -35.64 8.38 -26.42
N GLU A 334 -36.04 7.30 -25.76
CA GLU A 334 -35.22 6.65 -24.72
C GLU A 334 -33.96 6.02 -25.28
N LEU A 335 -34.05 5.32 -26.42
CA LEU A 335 -32.91 4.76 -27.14
C LEU A 335 -31.90 5.85 -27.47
N GLY A 336 -32.36 7.00 -28.00
CA GLY A 336 -31.53 8.16 -28.30
C GLY A 336 -30.81 8.72 -27.07
N LYS A 337 -31.48 8.82 -25.91
CA LYS A 337 -30.84 9.23 -24.65
C LYS A 337 -29.75 8.24 -24.21
N ARG A 338 -30.00 6.93 -24.37
CA ARG A 338 -29.03 5.89 -23.98
C ARG A 338 -27.84 5.78 -24.94
N THR A 339 -27.96 6.24 -26.18
CA THR A 339 -26.83 6.35 -27.13
C THR A 339 -25.68 7.15 -26.52
N SER A 340 -25.96 8.29 -25.86
CA SER A 340 -24.90 9.06 -25.18
C SER A 340 -24.23 8.29 -24.04
N SER A 341 -24.98 7.47 -23.31
CA SER A 341 -24.42 6.61 -22.25
C SER A 341 -23.50 5.54 -22.82
N VAL A 342 -23.87 4.91 -23.94
CA VAL A 342 -23.00 3.96 -24.65
C VAL A 342 -21.71 4.61 -25.13
N GLN A 343 -21.78 5.84 -25.65
CA GLN A 343 -20.57 6.58 -26.07
C GLN A 343 -19.70 6.99 -24.89
N ALA A 344 -20.28 7.37 -23.75
CA ALA A 344 -19.53 7.61 -22.52
C ALA A 344 -18.83 6.34 -22.05
N LEU A 345 -19.53 5.20 -22.03
CA LEU A 345 -18.97 3.93 -21.62
C LEU A 345 -17.85 3.44 -22.56
N LYS A 346 -17.99 3.64 -23.88
CA LYS A 346 -16.91 3.37 -24.86
C LYS A 346 -15.65 4.18 -24.59
N ARG A 347 -15.77 5.41 -24.09
CA ARG A 347 -14.63 6.23 -23.66
C ARG A 347 -14.01 5.70 -22.38
N SER A 348 -14.80 5.43 -21.35
CA SER A 348 -14.32 4.83 -20.10
C SER A 348 -13.63 3.47 -20.32
N ALA A 349 -14.16 2.63 -21.22
CA ALA A 349 -13.52 1.38 -21.62
C ALA A 349 -12.13 1.61 -22.24
N ARG A 350 -12.00 2.64 -23.08
CA ARG A 350 -10.71 3.00 -23.68
C ARG A 350 -9.72 3.46 -22.64
N GLU A 351 -10.15 4.31 -21.70
CA GLU A 351 -9.33 4.76 -20.58
C GLU A 351 -8.86 3.59 -19.70
N LEU A 352 -9.70 2.59 -19.43
CA LEU A 352 -9.30 1.36 -18.71
C LEU A 352 -8.28 0.51 -19.47
N ILE A 353 -8.39 0.46 -20.80
CA ILE A 353 -7.49 -0.32 -21.67
C ILE A 353 -6.14 0.40 -21.87
N GLU A 354 -6.16 1.71 -22.09
CA GLU A 354 -4.95 2.51 -22.33
C GLU A 354 -4.22 2.86 -21.03
N GLY A 355 -4.97 3.02 -19.93
CA GLY A 355 -4.44 3.38 -18.61
C GLY A 355 -3.83 2.21 -17.84
N SER A 356 -4.00 0.96 -18.30
CA SER A 356 -3.46 -0.23 -17.63
C SER A 356 -2.52 -1.01 -18.55
N ARG A 357 -1.47 -1.59 -17.95
CA ARG A 357 -0.58 -2.55 -18.61
C ARG A 357 -1.04 -4.01 -18.42
N ASP A 358 -2.07 -4.24 -17.61
CA ASP A 358 -2.64 -5.57 -17.34
C ASP A 358 -3.53 -6.05 -18.51
N ASP A 359 -3.81 -7.35 -18.54
CA ASP A 359 -4.70 -7.94 -19.53
C ASP A 359 -6.10 -7.35 -19.45
N SER A 360 -6.44 -6.57 -20.48
CA SER A 360 -7.72 -5.87 -20.62
C SER A 360 -8.70 -6.64 -21.51
N SER A 361 -8.47 -7.93 -21.75
CA SER A 361 -9.33 -8.80 -22.55
C SER A 361 -10.78 -8.83 -22.06
N TRP A 362 -10.97 -8.84 -20.73
CA TRP A 362 -12.31 -8.84 -20.11
C TRP A 362 -13.13 -7.61 -20.51
N VAL A 363 -12.52 -6.40 -20.50
CA VAL A 363 -13.18 -5.15 -20.92
C VAL A 363 -13.60 -5.26 -22.39
N LYS A 364 -12.71 -5.78 -23.24
CA LYS A 364 -12.98 -5.91 -24.69
C LYS A 364 -14.13 -6.87 -24.96
N VAL A 365 -14.17 -8.02 -24.28
CA VAL A 365 -15.25 -9.01 -24.42
C VAL A 365 -16.60 -8.42 -24.00
N GLN A 366 -16.65 -7.76 -22.85
CA GLN A 366 -17.88 -7.13 -22.34
C GLN A 366 -18.37 -5.99 -23.24
N MET A 367 -17.46 -5.16 -23.74
CA MET A 367 -17.82 -4.09 -24.67
C MET A 367 -18.27 -4.60 -26.04
N GLN A 368 -17.76 -5.76 -26.48
CA GLN A 368 -18.22 -6.43 -27.69
C GLN A 368 -19.63 -6.99 -27.52
N GLU A 369 -19.94 -7.62 -26.39
CA GLU A 369 -21.30 -8.07 -26.06
C GLU A 369 -22.29 -6.91 -26.08
N LEU A 370 -21.97 -5.82 -25.35
CA LEU A 370 -22.79 -4.61 -25.34
C LEU A 370 -23.00 -4.06 -26.75
N SER A 371 -21.93 -3.95 -27.56
CA SER A 371 -22.02 -3.40 -28.91
C SER A 371 -22.90 -4.24 -29.82
N THR A 372 -22.74 -5.56 -29.78
CA THR A 372 -23.53 -6.51 -30.58
C THR A 372 -25.01 -6.38 -30.25
N ARG A 373 -25.34 -6.37 -28.95
CA ARG A 373 -26.72 -6.30 -28.51
C ARG A 373 -27.37 -4.95 -28.75
N TRP A 374 -26.61 -3.87 -28.59
CA TRP A 374 -27.04 -2.52 -28.91
C TRP A 374 -27.39 -2.40 -30.40
N GLU A 375 -26.56 -2.94 -31.28
CA GLU A 375 -26.80 -2.99 -32.72
C GLU A 375 -28.08 -3.79 -33.06
N THR A 376 -28.28 -4.95 -32.42
CA THR A 376 -29.51 -5.74 -32.55
C THR A 376 -30.76 -4.94 -32.18
N VAL A 377 -30.76 -4.27 -31.01
CA VAL A 377 -31.90 -3.45 -30.56
C VAL A 377 -32.15 -2.28 -31.51
N CYS A 378 -31.11 -1.64 -32.03
CA CYS A 378 -31.25 -0.58 -33.04
C CYS A 378 -31.90 -1.12 -34.33
N ALA A 379 -31.45 -2.27 -34.82
CA ALA A 379 -32.00 -2.91 -36.02
C ALA A 379 -33.46 -3.33 -35.82
N LEU A 380 -33.79 -3.95 -34.69
CA LEU A 380 -35.17 -4.32 -34.34
C LEU A 380 -36.07 -3.09 -34.19
N SER A 381 -35.57 -1.99 -33.64
CA SER A 381 -36.32 -0.73 -33.54
C SER A 381 -36.67 -0.15 -34.92
N ILE A 382 -35.73 -0.19 -35.86
CA ILE A 382 -35.95 0.23 -37.25
C ILE A 382 -36.94 -0.70 -37.93
N SER A 383 -36.77 -2.03 -37.80
CA SER A 383 -37.71 -3.02 -38.34
C SER A 383 -39.14 -2.81 -37.83
N LYS A 384 -39.30 -2.62 -36.50
CA LYS A 384 -40.61 -2.34 -35.89
C LYS A 384 -41.22 -1.03 -36.38
N GLN A 385 -40.43 0.02 -36.59
CA GLN A 385 -40.92 1.29 -37.17
C GLN A 385 -41.49 1.05 -38.57
N THR A 386 -40.74 0.39 -39.46
CA THR A 386 -41.20 0.08 -40.82
C THR A 386 -42.47 -0.76 -40.82
N ARG A 387 -42.56 -1.76 -39.92
CA ARG A 387 -43.75 -2.61 -39.77
C ARG A 387 -44.97 -1.83 -39.29
N LEU A 388 -44.79 -0.89 -38.35
CA LEU A 388 -45.86 -0.02 -37.86
C LEU A 388 -46.36 0.96 -38.94
N GLU A 389 -45.46 1.55 -39.73
CA GLU A 389 -45.82 2.43 -40.85
C GLU A 389 -46.60 1.67 -41.94
N ALA A 390 -46.17 0.45 -42.28
CA ALA A 390 -46.89 -0.42 -43.21
C ALA A 390 -48.28 -0.82 -42.65
N ALA A 391 -48.37 -1.14 -41.36
CA ALA A 391 -49.63 -1.45 -40.70
C ALA A 391 -50.60 -0.26 -40.71
N LEU A 392 -50.10 0.96 -40.48
CA LEU A 392 -50.91 2.18 -40.54
C LEU A 392 -51.46 2.38 -41.95
N HIS A 393 -50.62 2.26 -42.98
CA HIS A 393 -51.06 2.38 -44.36
C HIS A 393 -52.14 1.36 -44.74
N GLN A 394 -52.01 0.10 -44.28
CA GLN A 394 -53.03 -0.92 -44.49
C GLN A 394 -54.34 -0.60 -43.77
N ALA A 395 -54.27 -0.10 -42.54
CA ALA A 395 -55.45 0.31 -41.77
C ALA A 395 -56.17 1.50 -42.43
N GLU A 396 -55.42 2.51 -42.90
CA GLU A 396 -55.94 3.65 -43.65
C GLU A 396 -56.59 3.25 -44.98
N GLU A 397 -55.96 2.32 -45.73
CA GLU A 397 -56.52 1.84 -46.99
C GLU A 397 -57.80 1.03 -46.77
N PHE A 398 -57.83 0.15 -45.77
CA PHE A 398 -59.04 -0.58 -45.40
C PHE A 398 -60.16 0.39 -44.99
N HIS A 399 -59.86 1.33 -44.10
CA HIS A 399 -60.80 2.36 -43.65
C HIS A 399 -61.33 3.20 -44.82
N SER A 400 -60.46 3.67 -45.71
CA SER A 400 -60.84 4.46 -46.89
C SER A 400 -61.78 3.70 -47.82
N VAL A 401 -61.47 2.43 -48.12
CA VAL A 401 -62.33 1.59 -48.97
C VAL A 401 -63.68 1.32 -48.28
N VAL A 402 -63.68 1.02 -46.97
CA VAL A 402 -64.90 0.84 -46.17
C VAL A 402 -65.77 2.09 -46.19
N HIS A 403 -65.20 3.26 -45.91
CA HIS A 403 -65.96 4.52 -45.84
C HIS A 403 -66.47 4.95 -47.21
N THR A 404 -65.67 4.82 -48.27
CA THR A 404 -66.12 5.11 -49.65
C THR A 404 -67.30 4.21 -50.04
N LEU A 405 -67.26 2.93 -49.65
CA LEU A 405 -68.35 2.00 -49.91
C LEU A 405 -69.60 2.33 -49.09
N LEU A 406 -69.45 2.70 -47.82
CA LEU A 406 -70.57 3.10 -46.96
C LEU A 406 -71.24 4.40 -47.44
N GLU A 407 -70.47 5.38 -47.91
CA GLU A 407 -70.99 6.61 -48.50
C GLU A 407 -71.83 6.30 -49.75
N TRP A 408 -71.29 5.51 -50.67
CA TRP A 408 -72.05 5.08 -51.84
C TRP A 408 -73.28 4.25 -51.47
N LEU A 409 -73.17 3.35 -50.48
CA LEU A 409 -74.32 2.55 -50.00
C LEU A 409 -75.42 3.46 -49.44
N ALA A 410 -75.06 4.50 -48.68
CA ALA A 410 -76.04 5.47 -48.19
C ALA A 410 -76.74 6.21 -49.33
N GLU A 411 -76.02 6.63 -50.37
CA GLU A 411 -76.60 7.24 -51.58
C GLU A 411 -77.50 6.27 -52.36
N ALA A 412 -77.07 5.02 -52.50
CA ALA A 412 -77.82 3.97 -53.18
C ALA A 412 -79.10 3.61 -52.43
N GLU A 413 -79.04 3.44 -51.11
CA GLU A 413 -80.20 3.27 -50.23
C GLU A 413 -81.19 4.42 -50.39
N GLN A 414 -80.70 5.67 -50.43
CA GLN A 414 -81.56 6.84 -50.59
C GLN A 414 -82.22 6.90 -51.98
N THR A 415 -81.47 6.58 -53.03
CA THR A 415 -81.98 6.52 -54.41
C THR A 415 -83.07 5.46 -54.54
N LEU A 416 -82.84 4.26 -53.98
CA LEU A 416 -83.82 3.18 -54.00
C LEU A 416 -85.08 3.50 -53.20
N ARG A 417 -84.97 4.25 -52.09
CA ARG A 417 -86.12 4.70 -51.27
C ARG A 417 -86.98 5.76 -51.95
N PHE A 418 -86.43 6.55 -52.88
CA PHE A 418 -87.14 7.65 -53.54
C PHE A 418 -87.79 7.29 -54.88
N HIS A 419 -87.75 6.02 -55.30
CA HIS A 419 -88.57 5.58 -56.42
C HIS A 419 -90.05 5.56 -55.99
N GLY A 420 -90.79 6.60 -56.39
CA GLY A 420 -92.25 6.69 -56.22
C GLY A 420 -93.00 5.66 -57.07
N ALA A 421 -94.32 5.84 -57.20
CA ALA A 421 -95.15 5.00 -58.07
C ALA A 421 -94.59 4.99 -59.52
N LEU A 422 -94.73 3.85 -60.20
CA LEU A 422 -94.28 3.69 -61.58
C LEU A 422 -94.94 4.77 -62.46
N PRO A 423 -94.20 5.46 -63.34
CA PRO A 423 -94.78 6.41 -64.28
C PRO A 423 -95.76 5.71 -65.23
N ASP A 424 -96.88 6.35 -65.57
CA ASP A 424 -97.85 5.84 -66.54
C ASP A 424 -97.44 6.09 -68.01
N ASP A 425 -96.37 6.87 -68.21
CA ASP A 425 -95.83 7.26 -69.52
C ASP A 425 -94.72 6.31 -69.98
N GLU A 426 -94.79 5.85 -71.23
CA GLU A 426 -93.87 4.86 -71.80
C GLU A 426 -92.42 5.38 -71.87
N ASP A 427 -92.23 6.66 -72.21
CA ASP A 427 -90.91 7.29 -72.27
C ASP A 427 -90.29 7.46 -70.87
N ALA A 428 -91.10 7.82 -69.87
CA ALA A 428 -90.68 7.89 -68.47
C ALA A 428 -90.35 6.50 -67.87
N LEU A 429 -91.15 5.47 -68.18
CA LEU A 429 -90.88 4.06 -67.84
C LEU A 429 -89.58 3.57 -68.48
N ARG A 430 -89.35 3.91 -69.76
CA ARG A 430 -88.11 3.54 -70.46
C ARG A 430 -86.90 4.19 -69.82
N THR A 431 -87.01 5.48 -69.48
CA THR A 431 -85.98 6.22 -68.76
C THR A 431 -85.69 5.60 -67.39
N LEU A 432 -86.72 5.19 -66.64
CA LEU A 432 -86.57 4.52 -65.34
C LEU A 432 -85.89 3.15 -65.46
N ILE A 433 -86.23 2.36 -66.48
CA ILE A 433 -85.58 1.08 -66.77
C ILE A 433 -84.10 1.28 -67.11
N ASP A 434 -83.77 2.29 -67.90
CA ASP A 434 -82.39 2.58 -68.28
C ASP A 434 -81.58 3.13 -67.10
N GLN A 435 -82.19 3.94 -66.21
CA GLN A 435 -81.60 4.33 -64.92
C GLN A 435 -81.36 3.12 -63.99
N HIS A 436 -82.30 2.19 -63.92
CA HIS A 436 -82.16 0.97 -63.12
C HIS A 436 -81.07 0.04 -63.70
N LYS A 437 -80.95 -0.09 -65.01
CA LYS A 437 -79.85 -0.84 -65.65
C LYS A 437 -78.49 -0.22 -65.34
N GLU A 438 -78.38 1.10 -65.40
CA GLU A 438 -77.15 1.81 -65.05
C GLU A 438 -76.83 1.67 -63.55
N PHE A 439 -77.83 1.70 -62.67
CA PHE A 439 -77.67 1.38 -61.25
C PHE A 439 -77.17 -0.05 -61.03
N MET A 440 -77.78 -1.04 -61.69
CA MET A 440 -77.36 -2.44 -61.59
C MET A 440 -75.93 -2.67 -62.11
N LYS A 441 -75.52 -1.92 -63.14
CA LYS A 441 -74.13 -1.92 -63.61
C LYS A 441 -73.17 -1.37 -62.55
N LYS A 442 -73.50 -0.21 -61.96
CA LYS A 442 -72.72 0.39 -60.85
C LYS A 442 -72.69 -0.51 -59.61
N LEU A 443 -73.78 -1.21 -59.30
CA LEU A 443 -73.84 -2.19 -58.21
C LEU A 443 -72.84 -3.33 -58.43
N GLU A 444 -72.69 -3.84 -59.66
CA GLU A 444 -71.69 -4.86 -59.96
C GLU A 444 -70.25 -4.32 -59.86
N GLU A 445 -70.00 -3.08 -60.28
CA GLU A 445 -68.71 -2.41 -60.07
C GLU A 445 -68.38 -2.29 -58.57
N LYS A 446 -69.35 -1.86 -57.75
CA LYS A 446 -69.21 -1.76 -56.29
C LYS A 446 -69.12 -3.12 -55.58
N ARG A 447 -69.65 -4.19 -56.17
CA ARG A 447 -69.46 -5.56 -55.68
C ARG A 447 -67.98 -5.98 -55.73
N ALA A 448 -67.23 -5.53 -56.74
CA ALA A 448 -65.79 -5.75 -56.79
C ALA A 448 -65.05 -4.97 -55.68
N GLU A 449 -65.47 -3.73 -55.39
CA GLU A 449 -64.94 -2.95 -54.27
C GLU A 449 -65.26 -3.58 -52.91
N LEU A 450 -66.47 -4.12 -52.69
CA LEU A 450 -66.82 -4.88 -51.49
C LEU A 450 -65.91 -6.09 -51.30
N ARG A 451 -65.69 -6.90 -52.35
CA ARG A 451 -64.76 -8.05 -52.28
C ARG A 451 -63.34 -7.60 -51.91
N LYS A 452 -62.88 -6.47 -52.47
CA LYS A 452 -61.58 -5.87 -52.14
C LYS A 452 -61.53 -5.44 -50.67
N ALA A 453 -62.59 -4.81 -50.15
CA ALA A 453 -62.70 -4.37 -48.76
C ALA A 453 -62.66 -5.57 -47.79
N THR A 454 -63.45 -6.61 -48.04
CA THR A 454 -63.46 -7.85 -47.25
C THR A 454 -62.09 -8.53 -47.28
N SER A 455 -61.46 -8.67 -48.46
CA SER A 455 -60.14 -9.28 -48.56
C SER A 455 -59.06 -8.51 -47.78
N LYS A 456 -59.10 -7.18 -47.78
CA LYS A 456 -58.20 -6.35 -46.95
C LYS A 456 -58.48 -6.51 -45.46
N GLY A 457 -59.75 -6.56 -45.08
CA GLY A 457 -60.16 -6.81 -43.70
C GLY A 457 -59.72 -8.18 -43.19
N ASP A 458 -59.85 -9.23 -44.01
CA ASP A 458 -59.40 -10.58 -43.67
C ASP A 458 -57.87 -10.66 -43.57
N ALA A 459 -57.15 -9.97 -44.45
CA ALA A 459 -55.69 -9.87 -44.38
C ALA A 459 -55.22 -9.17 -43.10
N LEU A 460 -55.91 -8.09 -42.68
CA LEU A 460 -55.66 -7.43 -41.40
C LEU A 460 -55.96 -8.38 -40.23
N LEU A 461 -57.10 -9.09 -40.25
CA LEU A 461 -57.50 -10.01 -39.18
C LEU A 461 -56.47 -11.13 -38.92
N ALA A 462 -55.76 -11.58 -39.95
CA ALA A 462 -54.72 -12.61 -39.82
C ALA A 462 -53.51 -12.16 -39.00
N LEU A 463 -53.24 -10.85 -38.91
CA LEU A 463 -52.03 -10.28 -38.32
C LEU A 463 -52.29 -9.24 -37.23
N CYS A 464 -53.57 -8.90 -36.99
CA CYS A 464 -53.95 -7.82 -36.09
C CYS A 464 -53.84 -8.19 -34.62
N HIS A 465 -53.67 -7.15 -33.82
CA HIS A 465 -53.71 -7.23 -32.38
C HIS A 465 -55.09 -7.75 -31.91
N PRO A 466 -55.14 -8.60 -30.85
CA PRO A 466 -56.39 -9.13 -30.32
C PRO A 466 -57.48 -8.07 -30.07
N ASP A 467 -57.07 -6.90 -29.59
CA ASP A 467 -57.98 -5.79 -29.25
C ASP A 467 -58.71 -5.20 -30.46
N SER A 468 -58.13 -5.28 -31.67
CA SER A 468 -58.75 -4.75 -32.90
C SER A 468 -59.61 -5.77 -33.63
N ILE A 469 -59.55 -7.06 -33.26
CA ILE A 469 -60.26 -8.15 -33.98
C ILE A 469 -61.76 -7.84 -34.08
N THR A 470 -62.38 -7.44 -32.96
CA THR A 470 -63.82 -7.17 -32.90
C THR A 470 -64.19 -5.99 -33.78
N THR A 471 -63.41 -4.92 -33.74
CA THR A 471 -63.62 -3.69 -34.53
C THR A 471 -63.51 -3.98 -36.02
N ILE A 472 -62.46 -4.68 -36.46
CA ILE A 472 -62.26 -5.00 -37.88
C ILE A 472 -63.37 -5.91 -38.38
N LYS A 473 -63.75 -6.96 -37.62
CA LYS A 473 -64.88 -7.84 -37.96
C LYS A 473 -66.19 -7.07 -38.09
N HIS A 474 -66.44 -6.14 -37.17
CA HIS A 474 -67.64 -5.30 -37.20
C HIS A 474 -67.75 -4.49 -38.50
N TRP A 475 -66.66 -3.84 -38.91
CA TRP A 475 -66.63 -3.09 -40.18
C TRP A 475 -66.89 -3.99 -41.39
N ILE A 476 -66.26 -5.18 -41.45
CA ILE A 476 -66.50 -6.17 -42.51
C ILE A 476 -67.97 -6.60 -42.54
N THR A 477 -68.55 -6.88 -41.37
CA THR A 477 -69.95 -7.31 -41.26
C THR A 477 -70.92 -6.20 -41.68
N ILE A 478 -70.69 -4.95 -41.28
CA ILE A 478 -71.56 -3.83 -41.66
C ILE A 478 -71.58 -3.64 -43.18
N ILE A 479 -70.42 -3.56 -43.83
CA ILE A 479 -70.37 -3.31 -45.28
C ILE A 479 -71.01 -4.46 -46.06
N GLN A 480 -70.86 -5.71 -45.60
CA GLN A 480 -71.47 -6.87 -46.23
C GLN A 480 -73.00 -6.84 -46.08
N ALA A 481 -73.50 -6.63 -44.86
CA ALA A 481 -74.93 -6.60 -44.58
C ALA A 481 -75.63 -5.45 -45.33
N ARG A 482 -75.07 -4.25 -45.28
CA ARG A 482 -75.59 -3.06 -45.98
C ARG A 482 -75.60 -3.24 -47.50
N PHE A 483 -74.56 -3.84 -48.06
CA PHE A 483 -74.51 -4.12 -49.49
C PHE A 483 -75.54 -5.17 -49.90
N GLU A 484 -75.76 -6.19 -49.06
CA GLU A 484 -76.79 -7.21 -49.29
C GLU A 484 -78.19 -6.58 -49.32
N GLU A 485 -78.49 -5.67 -48.40
CA GLU A 485 -79.75 -4.90 -48.36
C GLU A 485 -80.01 -4.11 -49.66
N VAL A 486 -79.00 -3.38 -50.17
CA VAL A 486 -79.10 -2.62 -51.43
C VAL A 486 -79.24 -3.54 -52.65
N SER A 487 -78.67 -4.75 -52.59
CA SER A 487 -78.75 -5.74 -53.66
C SER A 487 -80.03 -6.58 -53.65
N ALA A 488 -80.82 -6.51 -52.57
CA ALA A 488 -82.03 -7.30 -52.42
C ALA A 488 -83.14 -6.80 -53.36
N PRO A 489 -83.87 -7.70 -54.05
CA PRO A 489 -84.93 -7.32 -55.00
C PRO A 489 -86.16 -6.63 -54.37
N SER A 490 -86.20 -6.50 -53.04
CA SER A 490 -87.38 -6.14 -52.25
C SER A 490 -87.71 -4.64 -52.19
N LEU A 491 -86.82 -3.75 -52.66
CA LEU A 491 -87.08 -2.30 -52.63
C LEU A 491 -87.99 -1.81 -53.76
N VAL A 492 -88.34 -2.68 -54.72
CA VAL A 492 -89.21 -2.34 -55.86
C VAL A 492 -90.71 -2.54 -55.56
N SER A 493 -91.08 -3.13 -54.40
CA SER A 493 -92.47 -3.50 -54.11
C SER A 493 -93.19 -2.67 -53.03
N ALA A 494 -92.55 -1.67 -52.43
CA ALA A 494 -93.12 -0.90 -51.33
C ALA A 494 -93.62 0.50 -51.74
N SER A 495 -94.36 0.62 -52.84
CA SER A 495 -95.03 1.86 -53.23
C SER A 495 -96.40 1.66 -53.90
N GLY A 496 -97.18 0.68 -53.42
CA GLY A 496 -98.58 0.51 -53.85
C GLY A 496 -99.47 -0.16 -52.81
N GLY A 497 -100.33 0.64 -52.16
CA GLY A 497 -101.59 0.16 -51.57
C GLY A 497 -101.72 0.29 -50.05
N CYS A 498 -102.40 1.37 -49.62
CA CYS A 498 -103.03 1.46 -48.31
C CYS A 498 -104.37 0.68 -48.27
N GLU A 499 -104.70 0.27 -47.03
CA GLU A 499 -106.03 0.02 -46.43
C GLU A 499 -106.67 -1.39 -46.37
N SER A 500 -106.84 -1.78 -45.09
CA SER A 500 -107.98 -2.44 -44.45
C SER A 500 -107.97 -3.97 -44.25
N GLY A 501 -108.14 -4.40 -42.99
CA GLY A 501 -108.51 -5.76 -42.62
C GLY A 501 -107.93 -6.22 -41.27
N GLN A 502 -108.72 -6.13 -40.22
CA GLN A 502 -108.47 -6.70 -38.88
C GLN A 502 -108.34 -8.24 -38.91
N GLU A 503 -107.45 -8.81 -38.09
CA GLU A 503 -107.80 -9.71 -36.96
C GLU A 503 -106.55 -10.33 -36.26
N ASN A 504 -106.50 -10.11 -34.94
CA ASN A 504 -106.04 -10.95 -33.81
C ASN A 504 -104.91 -11.99 -33.96
N GLY A 505 -103.92 -11.88 -33.06
CA GLY A 505 -103.05 -12.98 -32.64
C GLY A 505 -101.91 -12.53 -31.73
N GLU A 506 -102.05 -12.82 -30.43
CA GLU A 506 -101.15 -12.48 -29.30
C GLU A 506 -99.77 -13.19 -29.31
N PHE A 507 -98.94 -12.79 -28.33
CA PHE A 507 -97.70 -13.41 -27.78
C PHE A 507 -96.39 -13.06 -28.51
N GLN A 508 -95.27 -12.63 -27.88
CA GLN A 508 -94.90 -12.45 -26.47
C GLN A 508 -93.61 -11.60 -26.39
N GLN A 509 -93.47 -10.83 -25.31
CA GLN A 509 -92.30 -10.04 -24.91
C GLN A 509 -91.00 -10.85 -24.71
N SER A 510 -89.85 -10.25 -25.05
CA SER A 510 -88.63 -10.20 -24.21
C SER A 510 -87.62 -9.22 -24.83
N ARG A 511 -87.58 -7.97 -24.36
CA ARG A 511 -86.72 -7.42 -23.29
C ARG A 511 -85.35 -6.97 -23.81
N ALA A 512 -85.30 -5.69 -24.14
CA ALA A 512 -84.10 -4.89 -24.34
C ALA A 512 -83.28 -4.82 -23.04
N VAL A 513 -81.96 -4.91 -23.18
CA VAL A 513 -80.98 -4.47 -22.18
C VAL A 513 -80.26 -3.27 -22.78
N ARG A 514 -80.40 -2.11 -22.12
CA ARG A 514 -79.59 -0.91 -22.35
C ARG A 514 -78.31 -0.96 -21.51
N PRO A 515 -77.28 -0.18 -21.91
CA PRO A 515 -75.95 -0.25 -21.34
C PRO A 515 -75.86 0.52 -20.01
N GLY A 516 -75.06 -0.01 -19.08
CA GLY A 516 -74.60 0.71 -17.90
C GLY A 516 -73.16 1.15 -18.09
N GLN A 517 -72.95 2.46 -18.14
CA GLN A 517 -71.69 3.10 -17.72
C GLN A 517 -71.77 3.27 -16.19
N GLU A 518 -70.71 2.90 -15.47
CA GLU A 518 -70.27 3.62 -14.27
C GLU A 518 -68.81 3.30 -13.94
N HIS A 519 -68.16 4.29 -13.34
CA HIS A 519 -66.73 4.50 -13.10
C HIS A 519 -66.11 3.66 -11.95
N ALA A 520 -64.76 3.68 -11.96
CA ALA A 520 -63.82 3.64 -10.82
C ALA A 520 -63.26 2.27 -10.37
N LEU A 521 -61.99 1.99 -10.69
CA LEU A 521 -60.78 2.30 -9.90
C LEU A 521 -59.52 2.05 -10.72
#